data_AF-A0A4E9F756-F1
#
_entry.id   AF-A0A4E9F756-F1
#
_cell.length_a   1.000
_cell.length_b   1.000
_cell.length_c   1.000
_cell.angle_alpha   90.00
_cell.angle_beta   90.00
_cell.angle_gamma   90.00
#
_symmetry.space_group_name_H-M   'P 1'
#
loop_
_entity.id
_entity.type
_entity.pdbx_description
1 polymer ?
#
loop_
_entity_poly.entity_id
_entity_poly.type
_entity_poly.pdbx_seq_one_letter_code
_entity_poly.pdbx_strand_id
1 'polypeptide(L)'
;RFCELFVLHAPNLKTIRLWTHYDVRAEGLLQQLKGSLACRDIELDVCYDENFHDREVRFSNGWVVKIGRGLNYFQSVGHCEIGSCDLNLRKCHETSIDIFKFKQP
;
A
#
# COMPACT_ATOMS: atom_id res chain seq x y z
N ARG A 1 2.43 -6.03 5.08
CA ARG A 1 3.40 -6.06 3.95
C ARG A 1 3.76 -4.68 3.44
N PHE A 2 2.89 -3.94 2.75
CA PHE A 2 3.26 -2.62 2.22
C PHE A 2 3.67 -1.63 3.34
N CYS A 3 2.91 -1.55 4.43
CA CYS A 3 3.28 -0.73 5.58
C CYS A 3 4.59 -1.20 6.25
N GLU A 4 4.80 -2.52 6.36
CA GLU A 4 6.04 -3.09 6.96
C GLU A 4 7.28 -2.65 6.19
N LEU A 5 7.21 -2.58 4.86
CA LEU A 5 8.30 -2.06 4.03
C LEU A 5 8.71 -0.65 4.46
N PHE A 6 7.76 0.26 4.70
CA PHE A 6 8.08 1.61 5.14
C PHE A 6 8.53 1.68 6.59
N VAL A 7 7.97 0.85 7.47
CA VAL A 7 8.46 0.76 8.85
C VAL A 7 9.94 0.36 8.87
N LEU A 8 10.38 -0.51 7.95
CA LEU A 8 11.77 -0.95 7.84
C LEU A 8 12.70 0.05 7.15
N HIS A 9 12.22 0.74 6.11
CA HIS A 9 13.08 1.49 5.19
C HIS A 9 12.85 3.01 5.17
N ALA A 10 11.81 3.51 5.84
CA ALA A 10 11.49 4.94 5.91
C ALA A 10 11.53 5.41 7.38
N PRO A 11 12.73 5.70 7.94
CA PRO A 11 12.89 6.05 9.35
C PRO A 11 12.16 7.34 9.76
N ASN A 12 11.86 8.21 8.79
CA ASN A 12 11.17 9.48 9.00
C ASN A 12 9.66 9.41 8.67
N LEU A 13 9.12 8.21 8.41
CA LEU A 13 7.69 8.07 8.15
C LEU A 13 6.90 8.42 9.42
N LYS A 14 5.97 9.37 9.29
CA LYS A 14 5.08 9.80 10.38
C LYS A 14 3.61 9.54 10.10
N THR A 15 3.19 9.67 8.84
CA THR A 15 1.79 9.56 8.46
C THR A 15 1.65 8.76 7.18
N ILE A 16 0.71 7.82 7.17
CA ILE A 16 0.20 7.12 5.99
C ILE A 16 -1.25 7.55 5.82
N ARG A 17 -1.61 8.06 4.63
CA ARG A 17 -3.02 8.30 4.26
C ARG A 17 -3.46 7.27 3.24
N LEU A 18 -4.51 6.54 3.56
CA LEU A 18 -5.13 5.55 2.68
C LEU A 18 -6.48 6.09 2.21
N TRP A 19 -6.61 6.29 0.90
CA TRP A 19 -7.89 6.57 0.25
C TRP A 19 -8.37 5.27 -0.39
N THR A 20 -9.57 4.82 -0.05
CA THR A 20 -10.13 3.55 -0.52
C THR A 20 -11.65 3.58 -0.55
N HIS A 21 -12.27 2.69 -1.30
CA HIS A 21 -13.71 2.39 -1.15
C HIS A 21 -13.99 1.80 0.22
N TYR A 22 -15.18 2.04 0.75
CA TYR A 22 -15.61 1.45 2.01
C TYR A 22 -15.90 -0.05 1.83
N ASP A 23 -15.28 -0.88 2.66
CA ASP A 23 -15.61 -2.31 2.79
C ASP A 23 -15.75 -2.65 4.27
N VAL A 24 -16.96 -3.04 4.66
CA VAL A 24 -17.31 -3.44 6.04
C VAL A 24 -16.40 -4.56 6.57
N ARG A 25 -15.91 -5.44 5.69
CA ARG A 25 -15.02 -6.55 6.07
C ARG A 25 -13.60 -6.06 6.34
N ALA A 26 -13.20 -4.96 5.73
CA ALA A 26 -11.87 -4.38 5.88
C ALA A 26 -11.79 -3.43 7.08
N GLU A 27 -12.90 -2.82 7.50
CA GLU A 27 -12.92 -1.81 8.56
C GLU A 27 -12.23 -2.27 9.85
N GLY A 28 -12.59 -3.44 10.38
CA GLY A 28 -11.96 -3.98 11.60
C GLY A 28 -10.47 -4.26 11.43
N LEU A 29 -10.05 -4.75 10.27
CA LEU A 29 -8.64 -5.03 9.96
C LEU A 29 -7.83 -3.74 9.84
N LEU A 30 -8.40 -2.69 9.23
CA LEU A 30 -7.78 -1.38 9.12
C LEU A 30 -7.64 -0.71 10.49
N GLN A 31 -8.61 -0.87 11.39
CA GLN A 31 -8.48 -0.38 12.77
C GLN A 31 -7.37 -1.10 13.55
N GLN A 32 -7.23 -2.42 13.38
CA GLN A 32 -6.11 -3.16 13.98
C GLN A 32 -4.77 -2.70 13.41
N LEU A 33 -4.68 -2.49 12.10
CA LEU A 33 -3.48 -1.96 11.45
C LEU A 33 -3.14 -0.56 11.96
N LYS A 34 -4.15 0.32 12.10
CA LYS A 34 -4.00 1.66 12.66
C LYS A 34 -3.41 1.60 14.07
N GLY A 35 -3.92 0.74 14.94
CA GLY A 35 -3.36 0.53 16.29
C GLY A 35 -1.91 0.03 16.27
N SER A 36 -1.60 -0.95 15.42
CA SER A 36 -0.24 -1.52 15.30
C SER A 36 0.79 -0.50 14.80
N LEU A 37 0.39 0.41 13.90
CA LEU A 37 1.22 1.51 13.42
C LEU A 37 1.38 2.60 14.49
N ALA A 38 0.32 2.91 15.24
CA ALA A 38 0.38 3.90 16.31
C ALA A 38 1.38 3.51 17.42
N CYS A 39 1.53 2.22 17.73
CA CYS A 39 2.58 1.74 18.65
C CYS A 39 4.02 2.02 18.18
N ARG A 40 4.20 2.51 16.95
CA ARG A 40 5.49 2.87 16.33
C ARG A 40 5.55 4.35 15.96
N ASP A 41 4.69 5.18 16.54
CA ASP A 41 4.57 6.61 16.24
C ASP A 41 4.29 6.91 14.76
N ILE A 42 3.56 6.01 14.09
CA ILE A 42 3.09 6.18 12.72
C ILE A 42 1.57 6.29 12.73
N GLU A 43 1.06 7.42 12.26
CA GLU A 43 -0.37 7.65 12.09
C GLU A 43 -0.87 7.01 10.79
N LEU A 44 -1.94 6.21 10.88
CA LEU A 44 -2.71 5.77 9.73
C LEU A 44 -4.05 6.51 9.69
N ASP A 45 -4.21 7.33 8.67
CA ASP A 45 -5.45 8.03 8.34
C ASP A 45 -6.13 7.34 7.16
N VAL A 46 -7.38 6.93 7.34
CA VAL A 46 -8.16 6.17 6.36
C VAL A 46 -9.33 7.03 5.94
N CYS A 47 -9.33 7.44 4.68
CA CYS A 47 -10.39 8.21 4.05
C CYS A 47 -11.17 7.29 3.09
N TYR A 48 -12.49 7.32 3.19
CA TYR A 48 -13.35 6.58 2.28
C TYR A 48 -13.92 7.51 1.20
N ASP A 49 -13.75 7.13 -0.06
CA ASP A 49 -14.31 7.84 -1.22
C ASP A 49 -14.79 6.83 -2.27
N GLU A 50 -16.10 6.81 -2.51
CA GLU A 50 -16.71 5.88 -3.47
C GLU A 50 -16.52 6.28 -4.94
N ASN A 51 -16.07 7.51 -5.20
CA ASN A 51 -15.88 8.01 -6.57
C ASN A 51 -14.42 7.94 -7.03
N PHE A 52 -13.51 7.47 -6.17
CA PHE A 52 -12.08 7.43 -6.47
C PHE A 52 -11.69 6.15 -7.21
N HIS A 53 -11.14 6.28 -8.42
CA HIS A 53 -10.74 5.14 -9.26
C HIS A 53 -9.23 5.03 -9.49
N ASP A 54 -8.50 6.10 -9.19
CA ASP A 54 -7.07 6.17 -9.44
C ASP A 54 -6.30 5.26 -8.48
N ARG A 55 -5.23 4.64 -8.97
CA ARG A 55 -4.38 3.75 -8.17
C ARG A 55 -2.98 4.32 -8.14
N GLU A 56 -2.71 5.08 -7.09
CA GLU A 56 -1.46 5.80 -6.94
C GLU A 56 -0.91 5.73 -5.51
N VAL A 57 0.41 5.83 -5.42
CA VAL A 57 1.15 6.01 -4.18
C VAL A 57 1.93 7.30 -4.31
N ARG A 58 1.69 8.24 -3.40
CA ARG A 58 2.39 9.53 -3.35
C ARG A 58 3.35 9.57 -2.17
N PHE A 59 4.56 10.04 -2.41
CA PHE A 59 5.59 10.22 -1.41
C PHE A 59 5.86 11.70 -1.18
N SER A 60 6.15 12.09 0.07
CA SER A 60 6.42 13.49 0.45
C SER A 60 7.66 14.09 -0.21
N ASN A 61 8.57 13.24 -0.70
CA ASN A 61 9.76 13.64 -1.47
C ASN A 61 9.46 13.90 -2.97
N GLY A 62 8.18 13.98 -3.35
CA GLY A 62 7.73 14.35 -4.69
C GLY A 62 7.58 13.19 -5.67
N TRP A 63 7.92 11.97 -5.29
CA TRP A 63 7.70 10.79 -6.12
C TRP A 63 6.24 10.33 -6.10
N VAL A 64 5.75 9.91 -7.26
CA VAL A 64 4.45 9.27 -7.41
C VAL A 64 4.61 8.02 -8.24
N VAL A 65 3.98 6.93 -7.78
CA VAL A 65 3.95 5.65 -8.49
C VAL A 65 2.50 5.31 -8.77
N LYS A 66 2.13 5.16 -10.03
CA LYS A 66 0.82 4.66 -10.46
C LYS A 66 0.95 3.21 -10.87
N ILE A 67 0.09 2.34 -10.34
CA ILE A 67 0.11 0.90 -10.64
C ILE A 67 -1.22 0.52 -11.25
N GLY A 68 -1.20 -0.03 -12.47
CA GLY A 68 -2.42 -0.33 -13.24
C GLY A 68 -3.36 -1.34 -12.58
N ARG A 69 -2.92 -2.07 -11.55
CA ARG A 69 -3.75 -2.96 -10.69
C ARG A 69 -3.74 -2.56 -9.20
N GLY A 70 -3.09 -1.44 -8.85
CA GLY A 70 -2.84 -1.07 -7.46
C GLY A 70 -1.92 -2.08 -6.77
N LEU A 71 -2.08 -2.29 -5.46
CA LEU A 71 -1.26 -3.24 -4.70
C LEU A 71 -1.66 -4.72 -4.93
N ASN A 72 -2.67 -4.99 -5.77
CA ASN A 72 -3.23 -6.32 -6.01
C ASN A 72 -2.81 -6.89 -7.39
N TYR A 73 -1.50 -6.90 -7.66
CA TYR A 73 -0.93 -7.42 -8.91
C TYR A 73 -0.30 -8.82 -8.78
N PHE A 74 -0.30 -9.43 -7.60
CA PHE A 74 0.24 -10.78 -7.40
C PHE A 74 -0.79 -11.85 -7.78
N GLN A 75 -0.34 -12.94 -8.42
CA GLN A 75 -1.17 -14.12 -8.66
C GLN A 75 -1.39 -14.90 -7.36
N SER A 76 -2.48 -15.64 -7.28
CA SER A 76 -2.69 -16.63 -6.22
C SER A 76 -1.66 -17.75 -6.32
N VAL A 77 -1.31 -18.33 -5.17
CA VAL A 77 -0.28 -19.37 -5.01
C VAL A 77 -0.77 -20.41 -4.00
N GLY A 78 -0.39 -21.68 -4.18
CA GLY A 78 -0.71 -22.74 -3.23
C GLY A 78 -0.10 -22.54 -1.84
N HIS A 79 -0.65 -23.21 -0.83
CA HIS A 79 -0.26 -23.00 0.58
C HIS A 79 1.22 -23.28 0.88
N CYS A 80 1.83 -24.24 0.16
CA CYS A 80 3.22 -24.68 0.35
C CYS A 80 4.05 -24.60 -0.94
N GLU A 81 3.71 -23.66 -1.83
CA GLU A 81 4.48 -23.43 -3.05
C GLU A 81 5.52 -22.32 -2.85
N ILE A 82 6.57 -22.36 -3.66
CA ILE A 82 7.58 -21.29 -3.70
C ILE A 82 6.87 -19.98 -4.02
N GLY A 83 7.19 -18.97 -3.22
CA GLY A 83 6.55 -17.67 -3.31
C GLY A 83 5.29 -17.53 -2.48
N SER A 84 4.90 -18.46 -1.60
CA SER A 84 3.78 -18.24 -0.65
C SER A 84 4.05 -17.12 0.36
N CYS A 85 5.27 -17.07 0.90
CA CYS A 85 5.71 -16.05 1.86
C CYS A 85 6.37 -14.86 1.16
N ASP A 86 7.50 -15.10 0.49
CA ASP A 86 8.27 -14.09 -0.22
C ASP A 86 7.58 -13.69 -1.52
N LEU A 87 7.23 -12.40 -1.63
CA LEU A 87 6.57 -11.83 -2.79
C LEU A 87 7.50 -11.74 -4.01
N ASN A 88 8.82 -11.69 -3.82
CA ASN A 88 9.78 -11.63 -4.94
C ASN A 88 9.81 -12.92 -5.77
N LEU A 89 9.38 -14.03 -5.16
CA LEU A 89 9.26 -15.33 -5.83
C LEU A 89 7.84 -15.58 -6.36
N ARG A 90 6.89 -14.67 -6.14
CA ARG A 90 5.48 -14.84 -6.54
C ARG A 90 5.24 -14.34 -7.95
N LYS A 91 4.59 -15.17 -8.77
CA LYS A 91 4.13 -14.77 -10.11
C LYS A 91 3.19 -13.57 -10.01
N CYS A 92 3.26 -12.68 -10.99
CA CYS A 92 2.47 -11.46 -11.06
C CYS A 92 1.49 -11.49 -12.24
N HIS A 93 0.35 -10.83 -12.10
CA HIS A 93 -0.51 -10.47 -13.22
C HIS A 93 0.15 -9.37 -14.03
N GLU A 94 -0.13 -9.35 -15.33
CA GLU A 94 0.29 -8.26 -16.21
C GLU A 94 -0.27 -6.92 -15.71
N THR A 95 0.58 -5.92 -15.61
CA THR A 95 0.22 -4.56 -15.20
C THR A 95 1.27 -3.56 -15.67
N SER A 96 0.87 -2.29 -15.78
CA SER A 96 1.79 -1.16 -15.99
C SER A 96 2.16 -0.52 -14.65
N ILE A 97 3.38 0.01 -14.59
CA ILE A 97 3.86 0.83 -13.46
C ILE A 97 4.43 2.11 -14.05
N ASP A 98 3.81 3.23 -13.73
CA ASP A 98 4.23 4.55 -14.17
C ASP A 98 4.82 5.33 -12.99
N ILE A 99 6.04 5.85 -13.17
CA ILE A 99 6.78 6.55 -12.12
C ILE A 99 6.95 8.01 -12.52
N PHE A 100 6.48 8.90 -11.66
CA PHE A 100 6.53 10.35 -11.85
C PHE A 100 7.28 11.01 -10.71
N LYS A 101 7.89 12.16 -10.99
CA LYS A 101 8.46 13.05 -9.97
C LYS A 101 7.90 14.44 -10.18
N PHE A 102 7.13 14.95 -9.22
CA PHE A 102 6.71 16.34 -9.26
C PHE A 102 7.94 17.23 -9.07
N LYS A 103 8.03 18.30 -9.87
CA LYS A 103 8.89 19.43 -9.51
C LYS A 103 8.28 20.06 -8.27
N GLN A 104 9.01 19.98 -7.15
CA GLN A 104 8.69 20.81 -6.01
C GLN A 104 8.86 22.28 -6.44
N PRO A 105 7.94 23.17 -6.05
CA PRO A 105 8.07 24.60 -6.31
C PRO A 105 9.34 25.17 -5.68
#